data_AF-A0A3P7JVE8-F1
#
_entry.id   AF-A0A3P7JVE8-F1
#
_cell.length_a   1.000
_cell.length_b   1.000
_cell.length_c   1.000
_cell.angle_alpha   90.00
_cell.angle_beta   90.00
_cell.angle_gamma   90.00
#
_symmetry.space_group_name_H-M   'P 1'
#
loop_
_entity.id
_entity.type
_entity.pdbx_description
1 polymer ?
#
loop_
_entity_poly.entity_id
_entity_poly.type
_entity_poly.pdbx_seq_one_letter_code
_entity_poly.pdbx_strand_id
1 'polypeptide(L)'
;MIALVMLAFVFNSAIAYSVVVFTSLNRFVSTGFRSFISSLIQINEQGKMFSLIALLEGITGLLASAIYNNLYPKTLSFFPGFFYLLSAALLVIPLIILG
;
A
#
# COMPACT_ATOMS: atom_id res chain seq x y z
N MET A 1 -1.62 -4.06 6.74
CA MET A 1 -2.68 -3.67 7.70
C MET A 1 -2.12 -3.13 9.02
N ILE A 2 -1.28 -3.86 9.74
CA ILE A 2 -0.77 -3.46 11.08
C ILE A 2 -0.07 -2.09 11.08
N ALA A 3 0.80 -1.82 10.10
CA ALA A 3 1.51 -0.53 10.02
C ALA A 3 0.58 0.68 9.77
N LEU A 4 -0.53 0.48 9.04
CA LEU A 4 -1.51 1.54 8.76
C LEU A 4 -2.36 1.84 10.00
N VAL A 5 -2.69 0.80 10.78
CA VAL A 5 -3.37 0.96 12.07
C VAL A 5 -2.45 1.69 13.06
N MET A 6 -1.16 1.36 13.10
CA MET A 6 -0.19 2.08 13.94
C MET A 6 -0.01 3.54 13.51
N LEU A 7 -0.03 3.84 12.20
CA LEU A 7 -0.01 5.21 11.68
C LEU A 7 -1.25 6.02 12.09
N ALA A 8 -2.42 5.39 12.18
CA ALA A 8 -3.65 6.04 12.60
C ALA A 8 -3.59 6.54 14.07
N PHE A 9 -2.75 5.92 14.90
CA PHE A 9 -2.59 6.22 16.34
C PHE A 9 -1.19 6.71 16.70
N VAL A 10 -0.50 7.42 15.79
CA VAL A 10 0.77 8.07 16.11
C VAL A 10 0.50 9.27 17.03
N PHE A 11 0.76 9.08 18.32
CA PHE A 11 0.73 10.14 19.34
C PHE A 11 2.12 10.53 19.84
N ASN A 12 3.16 9.75 19.51
CA ASN A 12 4.52 9.94 20.02
C ASN A 12 5.56 9.61 18.93
N SER A 13 6.67 10.36 18.90
CA SER A 13 7.76 10.18 17.93
C SER A 13 8.35 8.77 17.95
N ALA A 14 8.39 8.12 19.12
CA ALA A 14 8.83 6.72 19.25
C ALA A 14 7.94 5.75 18.46
N ILE A 15 6.63 5.99 18.44
CA ILE A 15 5.66 5.17 17.68
C ILE A 15 5.85 5.42 16.18
N ALA A 16 6.11 6.67 15.77
CA ALA A 16 6.40 6.99 14.37
C ALA A 16 7.65 6.26 13.83
N TYR A 17 8.73 6.16 14.64
CA TYR A 17 9.91 5.38 14.25
C TYR A 17 9.63 3.87 14.19
N SER A 18 8.83 3.34 15.12
CA SER A 18 8.48 1.91 15.12
C SER A 18 7.71 1.50 13.86
N VAL A 19 6.85 2.38 13.33
CA VAL A 19 6.10 2.15 12.08
C VAL A 19 7.05 1.87 10.90
N VAL A 20 8.17 2.58 10.80
CA VAL A 20 9.13 2.43 9.67
C VAL A 20 9.71 1.01 9.61
N VAL A 21 9.93 0.40 10.78
CA VAL A 21 10.39 -1.00 10.87
C VAL A 21 9.32 -1.96 10.35
N PHE A 22 8.05 -1.72 10.67
CA PHE A 22 6.96 -2.57 10.15
C PHE A 22 6.62 -2.31 8.68
N THR A 23 6.77 -1.07 8.18
CA THR A 23 6.50 -0.77 6.76
C THR A 23 7.57 -1.34 5.84
N SER A 24 8.83 -1.37 6.27
CA SER A 24 9.93 -1.93 5.46
C SER A 24 9.72 -3.43 5.12
N LEU A 25 9.07 -4.20 5.99
CA LEU A 25 8.69 -5.60 5.71
C LEU A 25 7.67 -5.74 4.56
N ASN A 26 6.87 -4.71 4.24
CA ASN A 26 5.91 -4.79 3.13
C ASN A 26 6.60 -4.94 1.76
N ARG A 27 7.86 -4.50 1.63
CA ARG A 27 8.59 -4.65 0.37
C ARG A 27 8.81 -6.12 -0.02
N PHE A 28 8.89 -7.02 0.96
CA PHE A 28 9.05 -8.45 0.73
C PHE A 28 7.88 -9.05 -0.06
N VAL A 29 6.66 -8.58 0.23
CA VAL A 29 5.44 -9.06 -0.44
C VAL A 29 5.44 -8.68 -1.92
N SER A 30 5.78 -7.43 -2.26
CA SER A 30 5.88 -6.96 -3.65
C SER A 30 6.92 -7.75 -4.46
N THR A 31 8.09 -8.00 -3.88
CA THR A 31 9.12 -8.82 -4.52
C THR A 31 8.71 -10.29 -4.68
N GLY A 32 8.01 -10.86 -3.69
CA GLY A 32 7.49 -12.22 -3.75
C GLY A 32 6.46 -12.41 -4.87
N PHE A 33 5.50 -11.49 -4.98
CA PHE A 33 4.51 -11.50 -6.07
C PHE A 33 5.16 -11.39 -7.45
N ARG A 34 6.15 -10.50 -7.60
CA ARG A 34 6.91 -10.36 -8.85
C ARG A 34 7.64 -11.64 -9.23
N SER A 35 8.26 -12.33 -8.26
CA SER A 35 8.91 -13.62 -8.51
C SER A 35 7.92 -14.72 -8.86
N PHE A 36 6.77 -14.78 -8.19
CA PHE A 36 5.71 -15.74 -8.49
C PHE A 36 5.15 -15.54 -9.90
N ILE A 37 4.82 -14.30 -10.26
CA ILE A 37 4.33 -13.93 -11.59
C ILE A 37 5.37 -14.31 -12.65
N SER A 38 6.65 -13.97 -12.43
CA SER A 38 7.74 -14.34 -13.34
C SER A 38 7.84 -15.86 -13.56
N SER A 39 7.60 -16.67 -12.53
CA SER A 39 7.64 -18.14 -12.64
C SER A 39 6.47 -18.75 -13.43
N LEU A 40 5.34 -18.04 -13.52
CA LEU A 40 4.15 -18.50 -14.25
C LEU A 40 4.18 -18.15 -15.75
N ILE A 41 5.05 -17.23 -16.15
CA ILE A 41 5.09 -16.64 -17.49
C ILE A 41 6.34 -17.11 -18.25
N GLN A 42 6.20 -17.31 -19.56
CA GLN A 42 7.34 -17.60 -20.44
C GLN A 42 8.35 -16.45 -20.47
N ILE A 43 9.65 -16.78 -20.53
CA ILE A 43 10.77 -15.82 -20.47
C ILE A 43 10.61 -14.67 -21.49
N ASN A 44 10.07 -14.95 -22.68
CA ASN A 44 9.84 -13.95 -23.73
C ASN A 44 8.76 -12.91 -23.37
N GLU A 45 7.83 -13.25 -22.49
CA GLU A 45 6.68 -12.40 -22.12
C GLU A 45 6.87 -11.72 -20.75
N GLN A 46 7.88 -12.12 -19.97
CA GLN A 46 8.18 -11.55 -18.64
C GLN A 46 8.39 -10.04 -18.69
N GLY A 47 9.09 -9.54 -19.72
CA GLY A 47 9.33 -8.10 -19.90
C GLY A 47 8.02 -7.30 -20.03
N LYS A 48 7.08 -7.78 -20.85
CA LYS A 48 5.76 -7.14 -21.03
C LYS A 48 4.97 -7.09 -19.72
N MET A 49 4.99 -8.19 -18.97
CA MET A 49 4.28 -8.28 -17.70
C MET A 49 4.88 -7.40 -16.62
N PHE A 50 6.21 -7.31 -16.52
CA PHE A 50 6.84 -6.36 -15.60
C PHE A 50 6.59 -4.90 -15.98
N SER A 51 6.56 -4.57 -17.27
CA SER A 51 6.18 -3.22 -17.72
C SER A 51 4.73 -2.87 -17.36
N LEU A 52 3.79 -3.81 -17.49
CA LEU A 52 2.41 -3.60 -17.05
C LEU A 52 2.29 -3.41 -15.54
N ILE A 53 3.02 -4.20 -14.74
CA ILE A 53 3.05 -4.03 -13.28
C ILE A 53 3.57 -2.64 -12.91
N ALA A 54 4.67 -2.20 -13.52
CA ALA A 54 5.23 -0.87 -13.27
C ALA A 54 4.26 0.26 -13.67
N LEU A 55 3.54 0.10 -14.79
CA LEU A 55 2.51 1.04 -15.22
C LEU A 55 1.36 1.11 -14.22
N LEU A 56 0.85 -0.04 -13.76
CA LEU A 56 -0.20 -0.11 -12.76
C LEU A 56 0.24 0.50 -11.42
N GLU A 57 1.47 0.25 -10.97
CA GLU A 57 2.04 0.88 -9.78
C GLU A 57 2.11 2.41 -9.95
N GLY A 58 2.53 2.89 -11.12
CA GLY A 58 2.57 4.32 -11.44
C GLY A 58 1.18 4.98 -11.41
N ILE A 59 0.18 4.36 -12.07
CA ILE A 59 -1.21 4.84 -12.06
C ILE A 59 -1.76 4.86 -10.64
N THR A 60 -1.51 3.79 -9.87
CA THR A 60 -1.95 3.70 -8.47
C THR A 60 -1.30 4.81 -7.62
N GLY A 61 -0.02 5.09 -7.83
CA GLY A 61 0.68 6.20 -7.16
C GLY A 61 0.10 7.57 -7.50
N LEU A 62 -0.27 7.81 -8.76
CA LEU A 62 -0.91 9.05 -9.21
C LEU A 62 -2.32 9.20 -8.59
N LEU A 63 -3.13 8.15 -8.64
CA LEU A 63 -4.46 8.13 -8.02
C LEU A 63 -4.36 8.33 -6.51
N ALA A 64 -3.43 7.66 -5.84
CA ALA A 64 -3.19 7.85 -4.41
C ALA A 64 -2.85 9.31 -4.12
N SER A 65 -1.90 9.91 -4.86
CA SER A 65 -1.55 11.33 -4.70
C SER A 65 -2.75 12.26 -4.92
N ALA A 66 -3.54 12.03 -5.97
CA ALA A 66 -4.73 12.82 -6.26
C ALA A 66 -5.77 12.72 -5.13
N ILE A 67 -6.03 11.50 -4.64
CA ILE A 67 -6.96 11.25 -3.54
C ILE A 67 -6.43 11.90 -2.25
N TYR A 68 -5.14 11.73 -1.91
CA TYR A 68 -4.55 12.37 -0.74
C TYR A 68 -4.66 13.90 -0.83
N ASN A 69 -4.28 14.52 -1.95
CA ASN A 69 -4.33 15.98 -2.09
C ASN A 69 -5.75 16.56 -1.99
N ASN A 70 -6.78 15.84 -2.46
CA ASN A 70 -8.16 16.34 -2.45
C ASN A 70 -8.95 15.95 -1.20
N LEU A 71 -8.74 14.72 -0.72
CA LEU A 71 -9.54 14.11 0.34
C LEU A 71 -8.90 14.33 1.71
N TYR A 72 -7.57 14.27 1.82
CA TYR A 72 -6.86 14.45 3.09
C TYR A 72 -7.21 15.80 3.77
N PRO A 73 -7.21 16.96 3.09
CA PRO A 73 -7.57 18.24 3.71
C PRO A 73 -9.03 18.26 4.20
N LYS A 74 -9.93 17.57 3.49
CA LYS A 74 -11.36 17.47 3.86
C LYS A 74 -11.57 16.55 5.06
N THR A 75 -10.85 15.43 5.14
CA THR A 75 -10.91 14.49 6.28
C THR A 75 -10.14 14.97 7.51
N LEU A 76 -9.12 15.83 7.33
CA LEU A 76 -8.34 16.41 8.43
C LEU A 76 -9.21 17.21 9.40
N SER A 77 -10.30 17.82 8.90
CA SER A 77 -11.23 18.61 9.71
C SER A 77 -12.09 17.78 10.67
N PHE A 78 -12.15 16.46 10.52
CA PHE A 78 -12.99 15.58 11.34
C PHE A 78 -12.16 14.61 12.21
N PHE A 79 -11.13 13.97 11.64
CA PHE A 79 -10.18 13.14 12.40
C PHE A 79 -8.92 12.81 11.56
N PRO A 80 -7.70 13.19 11.99
CA PRO A 80 -6.47 12.97 11.22
C PRO A 80 -6.10 11.49 10.99
N GLY A 81 -6.55 10.58 11.86
CA GLY A 81 -6.32 9.12 11.73
C GLY A 81 -7.30 8.39 10.80
N PHE A 82 -8.36 9.05 10.33
CA PHE A 82 -9.45 8.39 9.60
C PHE A 82 -9.02 7.89 8.22
N PHE A 83 -8.16 8.64 7.53
CA PHE A 83 -7.66 8.25 6.21
C PHE A 83 -6.85 6.94 6.27
N TYR A 84 -6.09 6.75 7.36
CA TYR A 84 -5.33 5.52 7.59
C TYR A 84 -6.23 4.34 7.96
N LEU A 85 -7.30 4.56 8.74
CA LEU A 85 -8.33 3.55 9.02
C LEU A 85 -9.10 3.13 7.76
N LEU A 86 -9.48 4.08 6.91
CA LEU A 86 -10.11 3.80 5.62
C LEU A 86 -9.19 2.98 4.71
N SER A 87 -7.90 3.32 4.66
CA SER A 87 -6.90 2.56 3.92
C SER A 87 -6.73 1.14 4.48
N ALA A 88 -6.78 0.97 5.81
CA ALA A 88 -6.75 -0.34 6.44
C ALA A 88 -7.99 -1.18 6.14
N ALA A 89 -9.19 -0.55 6.08
CA ALA A 89 -10.44 -1.21 5.70
C ALA A 89 -10.43 -1.67 4.24
N LEU A 90 -9.89 -0.86 3.33
CA LEU A 90 -9.73 -1.24 1.92
C LEU A 90 -8.84 -2.49 1.74
N LEU A 91 -7.85 -2.68 2.61
CA LEU A 91 -6.98 -3.87 2.61
C LEU A 91 -7.66 -5.14 3.15
N VAL A 92 -8.84 -5.02 3.78
CA VAL A 92 -9.64 -6.19 4.17
C VAL A 92 -10.20 -6.92 2.93
N ILE A 93 -10.50 -6.18 1.86
CA ILE A 93 -11.04 -6.75 0.61
C ILE A 93 -10.08 -7.79 0.01
N PRO A 94 -8.79 -7.47 -0.29
CA PRO A 94 -7.86 -8.47 -0.80
C PRO A 94 -7.56 -9.58 0.22
N LEU A 95 -7.65 -9.30 1.54
CA LEU A 95 -7.50 -10.34 2.56
C LEU A 95 -8.62 -11.38 2.50
N ILE A 96 -9.86 -10.96 2.23
CA ILE A 96 -11.01 -11.87 2.05
C ILE A 96 -10.90 -12.66 0.74
N ILE A 97 -10.31 -12.08 -0.30
CA ILE A 97 -10.16 -12.75 -1.60
C ILE A 97 -9.03 -13.80 -1.59
N LEU A 98 -7.98 -13.56 -0.80
CA LEU A 98 -6.80 -14.44 -0.69
C LEU A 98 -6.88 -15.46 0.46
N GLY A 99 -7.74 -15.22 1.46
CA GLY A 99 -7.99 -16.12 2.59
C GLY A 99 -9.04 -17.17 2.28
#